data_AF-A0A1F9TYX8-F1
#
_entry.id   AF-A0A1F9TYX8-F1
#
_cell.length_a   1.000
_cell.length_b   1.000
_cell.length_c   1.000
_cell.angle_alpha   90.00
_cell.angle_beta   90.00
_cell.angle_gamma   90.00
#
_symmetry.space_group_name_H-M   'P 1'
#
loop_
_entity.id
_entity.type
_entity.pdbx_description
1 polymer ?
#
loop_
_entity_poly.entity_id
_entity_poly.type
_entity_poly.pdbx_seq_one_letter_code
_entity_poly.pdbx_strand_id
1 'polypeptide(L)'
;MRSPADRKRILDFVRAVLEDFLSAPDARGSRMAAGGRRPDILLDDNSPAPVFITLTANGRLRGCVGSLAPESDLLLTLAGTAIRSASRDRRFPPLLPGELAGTRIEVSILSPMEKAADASAIREKTHGVFLRRGGSSGLFLPQVWRQIRSKE
;
A
#
# COMPACT_ATOMS: atom_id res chain seq x y z
N MET A 1 -14.92 4.60 -7.40
CA MET A 1 -14.66 3.23 -6.89
C MET A 1 -14.04 2.43 -8.03
N ARG A 2 -12.85 1.84 -7.87
CA ARG A 2 -12.14 1.14 -8.98
C ARG A 2 -12.86 -0.15 -9.39
N SER A 3 -12.82 -0.47 -10.68
CA SER A 3 -13.49 -1.63 -11.26
C SER A 3 -12.93 -2.96 -10.69
N PRO A 4 -13.71 -4.05 -10.65
CA PRO A 4 -13.19 -5.37 -10.26
C PRO A 4 -12.02 -5.83 -11.14
N ALA A 5 -12.02 -5.48 -12.43
CA ALA A 5 -10.94 -5.75 -13.37
C ALA A 5 -9.65 -5.03 -12.94
N ASP A 6 -9.73 -3.73 -12.62
CA ASP A 6 -8.60 -2.96 -12.11
C ASP A 6 -8.05 -3.55 -10.81
N ARG A 7 -8.91 -4.01 -9.89
CA ARG A 7 -8.45 -4.61 -8.62
C ARG A 7 -7.55 -5.83 -8.87
N LYS A 8 -7.96 -6.73 -9.75
CA LYS A 8 -7.16 -7.91 -10.10
C LYS A 8 -5.86 -7.50 -10.76
N ARG A 9 -5.93 -6.62 -11.77
CA ARG A 9 -4.74 -6.13 -12.49
C ARG A 9 -3.73 -5.46 -11.55
N ILE A 10 -4.20 -4.65 -10.60
CA ILE A 10 -3.35 -3.99 -9.60
C ILE A 10 -2.67 -5.01 -8.69
N LEU A 11 -3.39 -6.03 -8.20
CA LEU A 11 -2.80 -7.07 -7.36
C LEU A 11 -1.77 -7.90 -8.12
N ASP A 12 -2.08 -8.30 -9.35
CA ASP A 12 -1.16 -9.04 -10.22
C ASP A 12 0.10 -8.21 -10.51
N PHE A 13 -0.07 -6.91 -10.79
CA PHE A 13 1.03 -5.99 -11.00
C PHE A 13 1.93 -5.84 -9.75
N VAL A 14 1.33 -5.59 -8.58
CA VAL A 14 2.11 -5.47 -7.33
C VAL A 14 2.86 -6.77 -7.04
N ARG A 15 2.25 -7.94 -7.30
CA ARG A 15 2.92 -9.22 -7.13
C ARG A 15 4.10 -9.37 -8.08
N ALA A 16 3.93 -9.06 -9.37
CA ALA A 16 5.00 -9.13 -10.36
C ALA A 16 6.18 -8.19 -10.00
N VAL A 17 5.90 -6.98 -9.51
CA VAL A 17 6.95 -6.06 -9.03
C VAL A 17 7.74 -6.67 -7.87
N LEU A 18 7.06 -7.33 -6.93
CA LEU A 18 7.72 -7.99 -5.79
C LEU A 18 8.55 -9.20 -6.25
N GLU A 19 8.03 -9.99 -7.18
CA GLU A 19 8.74 -11.15 -7.75
C GLU A 19 10.03 -10.71 -8.46
N ASP A 20 9.95 -9.68 -9.30
CA ASP A 20 11.10 -9.10 -10.01
C ASP A 20 12.14 -8.55 -9.03
N PHE A 21 11.69 -7.74 -8.06
CA PHE A 21 12.57 -7.16 -7.03
C PHE A 21 13.30 -8.23 -6.21
N LEU A 22 12.62 -9.33 -5.85
CA LEU A 22 13.22 -10.40 -5.05
C LEU A 22 14.09 -11.34 -5.89
N SER A 23 13.82 -11.49 -7.19
CA SER A 23 14.58 -12.36 -8.08
C SER A 23 15.92 -11.75 -8.54
N ALA A 24 16.15 -10.47 -8.28
CA ALA A 24 17.40 -9.76 -8.58
C ALA A 24 18.32 -9.64 -7.33
N PRO A 25 19.19 -10.63 -7.05
CA PRO A 25 19.98 -10.73 -5.80
C PRO A 25 21.00 -9.58 -5.59
N ASP A 26 21.26 -8.79 -6.61
CA ASP A 26 22.30 -7.77 -6.72
C ASP A 26 21.76 -6.33 -6.70
N ALA A 27 20.43 -6.15 -6.70
CA ALA A 27 19.80 -4.83 -6.68
C ALA A 27 19.52 -4.29 -5.26
N ARG A 28 20.42 -4.54 -4.29
CA ARG A 28 20.33 -4.02 -2.91
C ARG A 28 20.32 -2.49 -2.76
N GLY A 29 20.13 -1.71 -3.83
CA GLY A 29 19.94 -0.27 -3.69
C GLY A 29 19.74 0.57 -4.94
N SER A 30 19.94 0.08 -6.16
CA SER A 30 19.99 0.99 -7.31
C SER A 30 19.73 0.32 -8.65
N ARG A 31 18.47 0.05 -9.01
CA ARG A 31 18.07 -0.08 -10.44
C ARG A 31 16.58 -0.10 -10.79
N MET A 32 15.65 0.20 -9.88
CA MET A 32 14.25 0.45 -10.25
C MET A 32 13.82 1.91 -10.11
N ALA A 33 14.78 2.85 -10.04
CA ALA A 33 14.52 4.28 -9.99
C ALA A 33 14.61 5.00 -11.34
N ALA A 34 15.04 4.35 -12.44
CA ALA A 34 15.19 5.04 -13.72
C ALA A 34 15.15 4.07 -14.91
N GLY A 35 14.01 4.02 -15.60
CA GLY A 35 13.87 3.49 -16.97
C GLY A 35 13.98 1.97 -17.14
N GLY A 36 12.85 1.29 -17.40
CA GLY A 36 12.95 -0.13 -17.75
C GLY A 36 11.69 -0.97 -17.92
N ARG A 37 10.52 -0.35 -18.07
CA ARG A 37 9.23 -0.83 -18.62
C ARG A 37 8.16 -0.08 -17.85
N ARG A 38 7.41 0.78 -18.51
CA ARG A 38 6.06 1.06 -18.00
C ARG A 38 5.37 -0.30 -17.98
N PRO A 39 4.80 -0.74 -16.85
CA PRO A 39 4.02 -1.96 -16.87
C PRO A 39 2.94 -1.77 -17.94
N ASP A 40 2.84 -2.70 -18.89
CA ASP A 40 1.80 -2.70 -19.94
C ASP A 40 0.46 -3.11 -19.33
N ILE A 41 0.05 -2.37 -18.30
CA ILE A 41 -1.21 -2.53 -17.60
C ILE A 41 -2.07 -1.32 -17.95
N LEU A 42 -3.16 -1.56 -18.67
CA LEU A 42 -4.21 -0.57 -18.81
C LEU A 42 -5.08 -0.63 -17.55
N LEU A 43 -5.02 0.44 -16.76
CA LEU A 43 -6.01 0.75 -15.74
C LEU A 43 -7.05 1.70 -16.33
N ASP A 44 -8.30 1.54 -15.92
CA ASP A 44 -9.37 2.47 -16.30
C ASP A 44 -9.11 3.87 -15.72
N ASP A 45 -8.42 3.94 -14.57
CA ASP A 45 -7.98 5.17 -13.92
C ASP A 45 -6.56 5.01 -13.32
N ASN A 46 -5.61 5.81 -13.83
CA ASN A 46 -4.21 5.86 -13.35
C ASN A 46 -3.90 7.18 -12.59
N SER A 47 -4.93 7.89 -12.13
CA SER A 47 -4.74 9.14 -11.38
C SER A 47 -3.91 8.94 -10.11
N PRO A 48 -3.05 9.91 -9.75
CA PRO A 48 -2.27 9.88 -8.51
C PRO A 48 -3.18 9.64 -7.29
N ALA A 49 -2.83 8.66 -6.46
CA ALA A 49 -3.57 8.37 -5.24
C ALA A 49 -2.65 7.90 -4.11
N PRO A 50 -2.97 8.20 -2.84
CA PRO A 50 -2.25 7.64 -1.71
C PRO A 50 -2.42 6.12 -1.66
N VAL A 51 -1.33 5.39 -1.43
CA VAL A 51 -1.30 3.92 -1.43
C VAL A 51 -0.66 3.42 -0.16
N PHE A 52 -1.26 2.36 0.40
CA PHE A 52 -0.69 1.53 1.45
C PHE A 52 -0.69 0.09 0.99
N ILE A 53 0.46 -0.58 1.06
CA ILE A 53 0.58 -2.01 0.79
C ILE A 53 0.92 -2.71 2.10
N THR A 54 0.13 -3.74 2.41
CA THR A 54 0.31 -4.60 3.58
C THR A 54 0.63 -6.00 3.12
N LEU A 55 1.73 -6.54 3.64
CA LEU A 55 2.21 -7.90 3.43
C LEU A 55 1.94 -8.70 4.69
N THR A 56 1.24 -9.82 4.55
CA THR A 56 0.91 -10.72 5.67
C THR A 56 1.37 -12.13 5.33
N ALA A 57 2.18 -12.74 6.19
CA ALA A 57 2.65 -14.12 6.02
C ALA A 57 2.22 -14.94 7.24
N ASN A 58 1.66 -16.14 7.02
CA ASN A 58 1.17 -17.03 8.09
C ASN A 58 0.23 -16.33 9.10
N GLY A 59 -0.66 -15.46 8.58
CA GLY A 59 -1.59 -14.68 9.41
C GLY A 59 -0.97 -13.53 10.22
N ARG A 60 0.34 -13.26 10.06
CA ARG A 60 1.06 -12.21 10.78
C ARG A 60 1.54 -11.12 9.84
N LEU A 61 1.51 -9.87 10.32
CA LEU A 61 2.04 -8.72 9.58
C LEU A 61 3.53 -8.94 9.30
N ARG A 62 3.93 -8.80 8.02
CA ARG A 62 5.30 -8.98 7.53
C ARG A 62 5.92 -7.71 6.96
N GLY A 63 5.06 -6.74 6.62
CA GLY A 63 5.45 -5.39 6.20
C GLY A 63 4.20 -4.55 5.92
N CYS A 64 4.23 -3.26 6.24
CA CYS A 64 3.20 -2.32 5.82
C CYS A 64 3.81 -0.94 5.66
N VAL A 65 3.80 -0.43 4.43
CA VAL A 65 4.28 0.90 4.08
C VAL A 65 3.27 1.58 3.16
N GLY A 66 3.13 2.88 3.32
CA GLY A 66 2.35 3.73 2.43
C GLY A 66 2.66 5.20 2.65
N SER A 67 2.08 6.03 1.78
CA SER A 67 2.20 7.48 1.84
C SER A 67 0.84 8.13 1.65
N LEU A 68 0.60 9.22 2.37
CA LEU A 68 -0.58 10.07 2.21
C LEU A 68 -0.45 11.05 1.04
N ALA A 69 0.76 11.24 0.51
CA ALA A 69 1.02 11.99 -0.70
C ALA A 69 1.47 11.02 -1.80
N PRO A 70 0.76 10.93 -2.94
CA PRO A 70 1.24 10.15 -4.07
C PRO A 70 2.56 10.74 -4.58
N GLU A 71 3.51 9.87 -4.91
CA GLU A 71 4.80 10.28 -5.47
C GLU A 71 4.70 10.61 -6.95
N SER A 72 3.78 9.95 -7.66
CA SER A 72 3.55 10.11 -9.10
C SER A 72 2.18 9.53 -9.47
N ASP A 73 2.03 9.05 -10.70
CA ASP A 73 0.87 8.24 -11.11
C ASP A 73 0.71 6.99 -10.23
N LEU A 74 -0.48 6.38 -10.31
CA LEU A 74 -0.85 5.26 -9.43
C LEU A 74 0.10 4.06 -9.60
N LEU A 75 0.45 3.71 -10.83
CA LEU A 75 1.31 2.56 -11.12
C LEU A 75 2.72 2.73 -10.56
N LEU A 76 3.33 3.90 -10.74
CA LEU A 76 4.64 4.20 -10.14
C LEU A 76 4.56 4.22 -8.62
N THR A 77 3.50 4.81 -8.06
CA THR A 77 3.28 4.84 -6.62
C THR A 77 3.10 3.42 -6.05
N LEU A 78 2.38 2.54 -6.74
CA LEU A 78 2.21 1.13 -6.38
C LEU A 78 3.54 0.39 -6.40
N ALA A 79 4.32 0.52 -7.47
CA ALA A 79 5.62 -0.16 -7.59
C ALA A 79 6.59 0.26 -6.47
N GLY A 80 6.76 1.57 -6.28
CA GLY A 80 7.61 2.12 -5.22
C GLY A 80 7.15 1.67 -3.84
N THR A 81 5.84 1.71 -3.57
CA THR A 81 5.28 1.30 -2.28
C THR A 81 5.42 -0.20 -2.04
N ALA A 82 5.32 -1.04 -3.08
CA ALA A 82 5.49 -2.48 -2.98
C ALA A 82 6.92 -2.83 -2.55
N ILE A 83 7.91 -2.29 -3.26
CA ILE A 83 9.34 -2.49 -2.97
C ILE A 83 9.65 -2.04 -1.54
N ARG A 84 9.18 -0.85 -1.13
CA ARG A 84 9.38 -0.36 0.23
C ARG A 84 8.71 -1.23 1.29
N SER A 85 7.53 -1.75 1.02
CA SER A 85 6.81 -2.63 1.95
C SER A 85 7.56 -3.95 2.19
N ALA A 86 8.25 -4.45 1.17
CA ALA A 86 9.05 -5.67 1.27
C ALA A 86 10.47 -5.44 1.82
N SER A 87 11.07 -4.26 1.65
CA SER A 87 12.50 -4.05 1.94
C SER A 87 12.84 -2.96 2.96
N ARG A 88 11.92 -2.01 3.23
CA ARG A 88 12.21 -0.80 4.02
C ARG A 88 11.29 -0.59 5.23
N ASP A 89 10.42 -1.55 5.56
CA ASP A 89 9.69 -1.51 6.82
C ASP A 89 10.64 -1.84 7.98
N ARG A 90 11.04 -0.81 8.76
CA ARG A 90 12.02 -0.94 9.84
C ARG A 90 11.63 -1.91 10.96
N ARG A 91 10.37 -2.34 11.02
CA ARG A 91 9.88 -3.32 12.01
C ARG A 91 10.26 -4.75 11.65
N PHE A 92 10.65 -5.02 10.40
CA PHE A 92 10.90 -6.35 9.90
C PHE A 92 12.18 -6.40 9.05
N PRO A 93 12.89 -7.54 9.00
CA PRO A 93 13.94 -7.73 8.00
C PRO A 93 13.35 -7.71 6.58
N PRO A 94 14.13 -7.42 5.53
CA PRO A 94 13.66 -7.53 4.15
C PRO A 94 13.03 -8.90 3.86
N LEU A 95 12.00 -8.92 3.01
CA LEU A 95 11.34 -10.13 2.55
C LEU A 95 12.30 -10.95 1.70
N LEU A 96 12.36 -12.27 1.93
CA LEU A 96 13.17 -13.18 1.13
C LEU A 96 12.36 -13.72 -0.07
N PRO A 97 13.03 -14.11 -1.17
CA PRO A 97 12.35 -14.61 -2.36
C PRO A 97 11.41 -15.79 -2.09
N GLY A 98 11.83 -16.73 -1.23
CA GLY A 98 11.02 -17.89 -0.85
C GLY A 98 9.79 -17.57 0.03
N GLU A 99 9.73 -16.39 0.65
CA GLU A 99 8.61 -15.99 1.52
C GLU A 99 7.41 -15.46 0.72
N LEU A 100 7.62 -14.98 -0.52
CA LEU A 100 6.59 -14.29 -1.28
C LEU A 100 5.41 -15.20 -1.66
N ALA A 101 5.68 -16.48 -1.93
CA ALA A 101 4.64 -17.45 -2.30
C ALA A 101 3.56 -17.61 -1.22
N GLY A 102 3.96 -17.57 0.06
CA GLY A 102 3.05 -17.64 1.22
C GLY A 102 2.56 -16.29 1.73
N THR A 103 2.91 -15.19 1.06
CA THR A 103 2.57 -13.83 1.50
C THR A 103 1.27 -13.37 0.84
N ARG A 104 0.30 -13.00 1.68
CA ARG A 104 -0.93 -12.30 1.29
C ARG A 104 -0.63 -10.81 1.13
N ILE A 105 -0.94 -10.27 -0.04
CA ILE A 105 -0.76 -8.87 -0.39
C ILE A 105 -2.13 -8.17 -0.29
N GLU A 106 -2.19 -7.09 0.48
CA GLU A 106 -3.34 -6.19 0.51
C GLU A 106 -2.91 -4.81 -0.01
N VAL A 107 -3.67 -4.27 -0.95
CA VAL A 107 -3.43 -2.94 -1.54
C VAL A 107 -4.60 -2.04 -1.14
N SER A 108 -4.30 -0.97 -0.40
CA SER A 108 -5.25 0.07 -0.02
C SER A 108 -4.94 1.34 -0.81
N ILE A 109 -5.81 1.70 -1.74
CA ILE A 109 -5.73 2.96 -2.50
C ILE A 109 -6.75 3.91 -1.89
N LEU A 110 -6.29 5.04 -1.37
CA LEU A 110 -7.13 5.99 -0.66
C LEU A 110 -7.73 7.02 -1.62
N SER A 111 -8.89 7.54 -1.26
CA SER A 111 -9.42 8.76 -1.85
C SER A 111 -8.60 9.97 -1.41
N PRO A 112 -8.74 11.12 -2.09
CA PRO A 112 -8.26 12.39 -1.56
C PRO A 112 -8.71 12.60 -0.11
N MET A 113 -7.84 13.20 0.71
CA MET A 113 -8.18 13.52 2.09
C MET A 113 -9.09 14.73 2.12
N GLU A 114 -10.17 14.63 2.89
CA GLU A 114 -11.09 15.72 3.15
C GLU A 114 -11.02 16.10 4.63
N LYS A 115 -11.00 17.40 4.91
CA LYS A 115 -11.00 17.90 6.29
C LYS A 115 -12.40 17.70 6.88
N ALA A 116 -12.51 16.82 7.88
CA ALA A 116 -13.73 16.69 8.66
C ALA A 116 -13.99 17.98 9.45
N ALA A 117 -15.25 18.43 9.46
CA ALA A 117 -15.67 19.58 10.29
C ALA A 117 -15.55 19.25 11.78
N ASP A 118 -16.01 18.06 12.16
CA ASP A 118 -15.93 17.49 13.50
C ASP A 118 -16.05 15.96 13.44
N ALA A 119 -16.06 15.30 14.60
CA ALA A 119 -16.10 13.84 14.71
C ALA A 119 -17.41 13.21 14.16
N SER A 120 -18.53 13.94 14.15
CA SER A 120 -19.82 13.44 13.66
C SER A 120 -19.86 13.23 12.14
N ALA A 121 -18.96 13.89 11.41
CA ALA A 121 -18.78 13.68 9.97
C ALA A 121 -18.10 12.33 9.63
N ILE A 122 -17.54 11.63 10.63
CA ILE A 122 -16.82 10.37 10.43
C ILE A 122 -17.81 9.22 10.46
N ARG A 123 -17.95 8.52 9.33
CA ARG A 123 -18.76 7.31 9.21
C ARG A 123 -17.92 6.08 9.49
N GLU A 124 -18.23 5.39 10.57
CA GLU A 124 -17.57 4.13 10.93
C GLU A 124 -17.63 3.13 9.77
N LYS A 125 -16.60 2.29 9.65
CA LYS A 125 -16.46 1.24 8.61
C LYS A 125 -16.39 1.77 7.16
N THR A 126 -16.67 3.05 6.92
CA THR A 126 -16.58 3.70 5.61
C THR A 126 -15.36 4.60 5.53
N HIS A 127 -15.19 5.53 6.48
CA HIS A 127 -14.12 6.52 6.43
C HIS A 127 -12.85 6.03 7.12
N GLY A 128 -11.69 6.35 6.55
CA GLY A 128 -10.42 6.34 7.25
C GLY A 128 -10.25 7.67 7.99
N VAL A 129 -9.48 7.68 9.07
CA VAL A 129 -9.25 8.88 9.87
C VAL A 129 -7.75 9.17 9.90
N PHE A 130 -7.36 10.34 9.44
CA PHE A 130 -6.02 10.87 9.62
C PHE A 130 -6.05 11.99 10.66
N LEU A 131 -5.31 11.83 11.75
CA LEU A 131 -5.18 12.80 12.82
C LEU A 131 -3.76 13.37 12.79
N ARG A 132 -3.64 14.70 12.91
CA ARG A 132 -2.34 15.38 13.05
C ARG A 132 -2.43 16.43 14.15
N ARG A 133 -1.52 16.36 15.12
CA ARG A 133 -1.37 17.34 16.20
C ARG A 133 0.11 17.64 16.40
N GLY A 134 0.52 18.87 16.07
CA GLY A 134 1.93 19.26 16.08
C GLY A 134 2.77 18.34 15.18
N GLY A 135 3.88 17.82 15.71
CA GLY A 135 4.75 16.85 15.02
C GLY A 135 4.24 15.40 15.01
N SER A 136 3.13 15.11 15.70
CA SER A 136 2.57 13.76 15.77
C SER A 136 1.43 13.58 14.76
N SER A 137 1.39 12.40 14.14
CA SER A 137 0.28 12.02 13.26
C SER A 137 -0.07 10.55 13.43
N GLY A 138 -1.31 10.21 13.11
CA GLY A 138 -1.82 8.84 13.11
C GLY A 138 -2.81 8.64 11.96
N LEU A 139 -2.71 7.49 11.30
CA LEU A 139 -3.64 7.09 10.26
C LEU A 139 -4.37 5.83 10.69
N PHE A 140 -5.69 5.87 10.58
CA PHE A 140 -6.58 4.78 10.85
C PHE A 140 -7.33 4.42 9.57
N LEU A 141 -7.08 3.23 9.03
CA LEU A 141 -7.71 2.80 7.78
C LEU A 141 -9.12 2.24 8.05
N PRO A 142 -10.07 2.34 7.09
CA PRO A 142 -11.44 1.87 7.28
C PRO A 142 -11.55 0.41 7.75
N GLN A 143 -10.65 -0.47 7.31
CA GLN A 143 -10.67 -1.88 7.70
C GLN A 143 -10.39 -2.11 9.19
N VAL A 144 -9.72 -1.16 9.87
CA VAL A 144 -9.35 -1.28 11.28
C VAL A 144 -10.55 -1.06 12.20
N TRP A 145 -11.64 -0.44 11.70
CA TRP A 145 -12.90 -0.35 12.44
C TRP A 145 -13.40 -1.71 12.93
N ARG A 146 -13.13 -2.79 12.17
CA ARG A 146 -13.54 -4.16 12.54
C ARG A 146 -12.77 -4.74 13.74
N GLN A 147 -11.63 -4.15 14.09
CA GLN A 147 -10.78 -4.61 15.18
C GLN A 147 -11.03 -3.84 16.49
N ILE A 148 -11.68 -2.68 16.40
CA ILE A 148 -12.15 -1.95 17.56
C ILE A 148 -13.39 -2.68 18.08
N ARG A 149 -13.26 -3.33 19.24
CA ARG A 149 -14.45 -3.73 20.01
C ARG A 149 -15.14 -2.44 20.43
N SER A 150 -16.43 -2.32 20.15
CA SER A 150 -17.27 -1.24 20.66
C SER A 150 -16.98 -1.07 22.16
N LYS A 151 -16.48 0.10 22.54
CA LYS A 151 -16.33 0.43 23.96
C LYS A 151 -17.71 0.75 24.52
N GLU A 152 -18.07 0.02 25.56
CA GLU A 152 -18.94 0.47 26.66
C GLU A 152 -18.45 1.81 27.24
#